data_AF-A0A4P2PTU8-F1
#
_entry.id   AF-A0A4P2PTU8-F1
#
_cell.length_a   1.000
_cell.length_b   1.000
_cell.length_c   1.000
_cell.angle_alpha   90.00
_cell.angle_beta   90.00
_cell.angle_gamma   90.00
#
_symmetry.space_group_name_H-M   'P 1'
#
loop_
_entity.id
_entity.type
_entity.pdbx_description
1 polymer ?
#
loop_
_entity_poly.entity_id
_entity_poly.type
_entity_poly.pdbx_seq_one_letter_code
_entity_poly.pdbx_strand_id
1 'polypeptide(L)'
;MRRAMFLGVSAVTVCLTAALPASAGVEACGNIRFEGLSNCEVRLTAECSAGCSELGIYKTACATRLVPVCKTNCTLSADATCTDQCTTQCTSDCDRGINVICSHNCFVECTAGREAGCSDAADVAQCGATWDANCDSECDAQCVTVDGGCYQHCIECCGGSCTAEANMDCQTTCQDEEFEQCEHDLRVKCDASCSGDGALFCDGKYILSGSEIPACVNALLERGVSVEAEAQVSIGPEGIDGSLSGGMCAYSPGSRAALAAPFAAVAAAAGWLARRRRRPSRASR
;
A
#
# COMPACT_ATOMS: atom_id res chain seq x y z
N MET A 1 14.71 59.07 15.56
CA MET A 1 13.78 57.92 15.63
C MET A 1 13.48 57.48 14.21
N ARG A 2 14.07 56.37 13.74
CA ARG A 2 13.85 55.84 12.38
C ARG A 2 13.06 54.53 12.52
N ARG A 3 11.83 54.51 12.00
CA ARG A 3 10.97 53.31 11.93
C ARG A 3 11.23 52.62 10.60
N ALA A 4 11.71 51.38 10.63
CA ALA A 4 11.82 50.51 9.47
C ALA A 4 10.55 49.64 9.39
N MET A 5 9.80 49.76 8.30
CA MET A 5 8.69 48.87 7.94
C MET A 5 9.27 47.69 7.15
N PHE A 6 9.05 46.46 7.64
CA PHE A 6 9.31 45.24 6.87
C PHE A 6 7.99 44.77 6.23
N LEU A 7 7.97 44.74 4.90
CA LEU A 7 6.93 44.10 4.09
C LEU A 7 7.23 42.60 4.02
N GLY A 8 6.42 41.80 4.70
CA GLY A 8 6.47 40.34 4.64
C GLY A 8 5.68 39.83 3.43
N VAL A 9 6.35 39.10 2.54
CA VAL A 9 5.74 38.38 1.43
C VAL A 9 5.44 36.96 1.91
N SER A 10 4.17 36.67 2.17
CA SER A 10 3.71 35.31 2.51
C SER A 10 3.52 34.51 1.22
N ALA A 11 4.39 33.54 0.97
CA ALA A 11 4.20 32.56 -0.09
C ALA A 11 3.14 31.54 0.37
N VAL A 12 1.99 31.53 -0.31
CA VAL A 12 0.98 30.48 -0.15
C VAL A 12 1.40 29.29 -0.99
N THR A 13 2.04 28.31 -0.37
CA THR A 13 2.32 27.02 -1.00
C THR A 13 1.02 26.21 -1.03
N VAL A 14 0.35 26.18 -2.18
CA VAL A 14 -0.78 25.28 -2.42
C VAL A 14 -0.21 23.89 -2.68
N CYS A 15 -0.21 23.02 -1.66
CA CYS A 15 0.04 21.60 -1.86
C CYS A 15 -1.19 21.01 -2.57
N LEU A 16 -1.09 20.78 -3.88
CA LEU A 16 -2.04 19.88 -4.56
C LEU A 16 -1.75 18.46 -4.07
N THR A 17 -2.44 18.04 -3.01
CA THR A 17 -2.59 16.62 -2.70
C THR A 17 -3.51 16.04 -3.76
N ALA A 18 -2.94 15.44 -4.81
CA ALA A 18 -3.73 14.57 -5.67
C ALA A 18 -4.28 13.45 -4.77
N ALA A 19 -5.60 13.39 -4.63
CA ALA A 19 -6.24 12.26 -3.97
C ALA A 19 -5.85 11.02 -4.77
N LEU A 20 -4.99 10.18 -4.20
CA LEU A 20 -4.70 8.88 -4.76
C LEU A 20 -6.03 8.11 -4.81
N PRO A 21 -6.30 7.33 -5.87
CA PRO A 21 -7.49 6.50 -5.92
C PRO A 21 -7.51 5.67 -4.64
N ALA A 22 -8.58 5.84 -3.85
CA ALA A 22 -8.83 5.03 -2.66
C ALA A 22 -9.04 3.61 -3.14
N SER A 23 -7.96 2.85 -3.09
CA SER A 23 -7.90 1.61 -3.81
C SER A 23 -8.36 0.48 -2.92
N ALA A 24 -9.35 -0.23 -3.42
CA ALA A 24 -9.47 -1.69 -3.37
C ALA A 24 -8.11 -2.39 -3.19
N GLY A 25 -8.12 -3.56 -2.56
CA GLY A 25 -6.92 -4.37 -2.34
C GLY A 25 -5.98 -4.44 -3.56
N VAL A 26 -4.68 -4.63 -3.35
CA VAL A 26 -3.77 -4.84 -4.49
C VAL A 26 -3.86 -6.30 -4.90
N GLU A 27 -4.48 -6.61 -6.04
CA GLU A 27 -4.62 -7.99 -6.53
C GLU A 27 -3.27 -8.71 -6.63
N ALA A 28 -2.24 -8.03 -7.16
CA ALA A 28 -0.89 -8.56 -7.23
C ALA A 28 -0.27 -8.87 -5.85
N CYS A 29 -0.83 -8.31 -4.78
CA CYS A 29 -0.43 -8.56 -3.39
C CYS A 29 -1.45 -9.41 -2.62
N GLY A 30 -2.27 -10.22 -3.31
CA GLY A 30 -3.27 -11.07 -2.66
C GLY A 30 -4.51 -10.31 -2.19
N ASN A 31 -4.85 -9.18 -2.82
CA ASN A 31 -5.99 -8.32 -2.49
C ASN A 31 -5.92 -7.65 -1.11
N ILE A 32 -4.72 -7.49 -0.54
CA ILE A 32 -4.55 -6.79 0.73
C ILE A 32 -4.71 -5.28 0.54
N ARG A 33 -5.43 -4.61 1.46
CA ARG A 33 -5.50 -3.15 1.56
C ARG A 33 -4.30 -2.59 2.30
N PHE A 34 -3.69 -1.56 1.73
CA PHE A 34 -2.46 -0.93 2.24
C PHE A 34 -2.69 0.41 2.95
N GLU A 35 -3.94 0.75 3.26
CA GLU A 35 -4.24 1.91 4.09
C GLU A 35 -3.62 1.72 5.48
N GLY A 36 -2.67 2.59 5.83
CA GLY A 36 -1.90 2.47 7.07
C GLY A 36 -0.68 1.54 7.01
N LEU A 37 -0.41 0.90 5.86
CA LEU A 37 0.81 0.14 5.61
C LEU A 37 1.83 1.01 4.87
N SER A 38 2.75 1.63 5.60
CA SER A 38 3.65 2.67 5.07
C SER A 38 5.09 2.20 4.88
N ASN A 39 5.55 1.22 5.66
CA ASN A 39 6.93 0.73 5.61
C ASN A 39 6.92 -0.72 5.15
N CYS A 40 7.06 -0.92 3.84
CA CYS A 40 7.14 -2.24 3.23
C CYS A 40 8.59 -2.62 2.99
N GLU A 41 8.96 -3.85 3.34
CA GLU A 41 10.30 -4.37 3.16
C GLU A 41 10.28 -5.82 2.64
N VAL A 42 11.15 -6.10 1.68
CA VAL A 42 11.43 -7.47 1.24
C VAL A 42 12.58 -8.00 2.09
N ARG A 43 12.29 -9.00 2.92
CA ARG A 43 13.28 -9.67 3.76
C ARG A 43 13.77 -10.95 3.07
N LEU A 44 15.07 -11.22 3.20
CA LEU A 44 15.72 -12.41 2.65
C LEU A 44 16.43 -13.21 3.74
N THR A 45 16.72 -14.48 3.47
CA THR A 45 17.61 -15.32 4.30
C THR A 45 17.19 -15.39 5.79
N ALA A 46 18.09 -15.09 6.72
CA ALA A 46 17.87 -15.21 8.16
C ALA A 46 16.79 -14.24 8.69
N GLU A 47 16.74 -13.01 8.18
CA GLU A 47 15.72 -12.02 8.58
C GLU A 47 14.33 -12.42 8.10
N CYS A 48 14.26 -13.02 6.92
CA CYS A 48 13.02 -13.61 6.42
C CYS A 48 12.54 -14.75 7.34
N SER A 49 13.39 -15.74 7.64
CA SER A 49 13.00 -16.86 8.52
C SER A 49 12.64 -16.41 9.93
N ALA A 50 13.34 -15.39 10.46
CA ALA A 50 13.01 -14.79 11.75
C ALA A 50 11.63 -14.11 11.70
N GLY A 51 11.36 -13.35 10.64
CA GLY A 51 10.05 -12.75 10.39
C GLY A 51 8.95 -13.80 10.28
N CYS A 52 9.15 -14.85 9.48
CA CYS A 52 8.16 -15.91 9.27
C CYS A 52 7.79 -16.69 10.54
N SER A 53 8.68 -16.69 11.55
CA SER A 53 8.44 -17.36 12.84
C SER A 53 7.63 -16.53 13.82
N GLU A 54 7.37 -15.26 13.53
CA GLU A 54 6.60 -14.37 14.40
C GLU A 54 5.11 -14.76 14.41
N LEU A 55 4.48 -14.69 15.58
CA LEU A 55 3.07 -15.07 15.74
C LEU A 55 2.16 -13.89 15.38
N GLY A 56 1.05 -14.18 14.69
CA GLY A 56 0.02 -13.19 14.37
C GLY A 56 0.35 -12.22 13.21
N ILE A 57 1.54 -12.29 12.62
CA ILE A 57 1.89 -11.49 11.42
C ILE A 57 1.07 -11.87 10.19
N TYR A 58 0.49 -13.07 10.19
CA TYR A 58 -0.28 -13.64 9.08
C TYR A 58 -1.75 -13.21 9.10
N LYS A 59 -2.21 -12.54 10.16
CA LYS A 59 -3.64 -12.29 10.38
C LYS A 59 -4.32 -11.58 9.21
N THR A 60 -3.71 -10.51 8.71
CA THR A 60 -4.25 -9.74 7.57
C THR A 60 -4.25 -10.57 6.28
N ALA A 61 -3.16 -11.29 5.99
CA ALA A 61 -3.09 -12.13 4.80
C ALA A 61 -4.06 -13.31 4.86
N CYS A 62 -4.26 -13.92 6.03
CA CYS A 62 -5.21 -14.99 6.23
C CYS A 62 -6.65 -14.53 6.12
N ALA A 63 -7.00 -13.43 6.80
CA ALA A 63 -8.32 -12.84 6.68
C ALA A 63 -8.68 -12.58 5.20
N THR A 64 -7.79 -11.91 4.47
CA THR A 64 -7.97 -11.62 3.04
C THR A 64 -8.10 -12.89 2.20
N ARG A 65 -7.26 -13.90 2.43
CA ARG A 65 -7.28 -15.17 1.68
C ARG A 65 -8.53 -16.00 1.96
N LEU A 66 -9.07 -15.95 3.18
CA LEU A 66 -10.19 -16.78 3.60
C LEU A 66 -11.57 -16.17 3.26
N VAL A 67 -11.68 -14.85 3.08
CA VAL A 67 -12.94 -14.21 2.65
C VAL A 67 -13.61 -14.91 1.46
N PRO A 68 -12.95 -15.15 0.30
CA PRO A 68 -13.60 -15.83 -0.82
C PRO A 68 -13.97 -17.29 -0.52
N VAL A 69 -13.26 -17.96 0.40
CA VAL A 69 -13.58 -19.32 0.84
C VAL A 69 -14.89 -19.31 1.63
N CYS A 70 -14.97 -18.45 2.65
CA CYS A 70 -16.11 -18.33 3.55
C CYS A 70 -17.35 -17.69 2.88
N LYS A 71 -17.13 -16.79 1.92
CA LYS A 71 -18.21 -16.11 1.16
C LYS A 71 -19.14 -17.09 0.45
N THR A 72 -18.67 -18.29 0.09
CA THR A 72 -19.52 -19.32 -0.52
C THR A 72 -20.65 -19.80 0.39
N ASN A 73 -20.46 -19.72 1.72
CA ASN A 73 -21.43 -20.11 2.73
C ASN A 73 -22.19 -18.92 3.32
N CYS A 74 -21.61 -17.72 3.24
CA CYS A 74 -22.21 -16.48 3.75
C CYS A 74 -23.00 -15.78 2.63
N THR A 75 -24.28 -16.12 2.54
CA THR A 75 -25.18 -15.68 1.45
C THR A 75 -26.27 -14.72 1.91
N LEU A 76 -26.12 -14.14 3.10
CA LEU A 76 -27.08 -13.14 3.59
C LEU A 76 -27.03 -11.90 2.69
N SER A 77 -28.19 -11.33 2.43
CA SER A 77 -28.33 -10.08 1.69
C SER A 77 -28.36 -8.90 2.65
N ALA A 78 -27.96 -7.72 2.17
CA ALA A 78 -28.07 -6.47 2.92
C ALA A 78 -29.47 -6.28 3.55
N ASP A 79 -29.49 -5.82 4.80
CA ASP A 79 -30.72 -5.43 5.49
C ASP A 79 -31.31 -4.16 4.85
N ALA A 80 -32.62 -4.15 4.58
CA ALA A 80 -33.29 -3.02 3.95
C ALA A 80 -33.21 -1.75 4.81
N THR A 81 -33.24 -1.89 6.13
CA THR A 81 -33.11 -0.75 7.05
C THR A 81 -31.71 -0.15 6.98
N CYS A 82 -30.68 -1.00 6.87
CA CYS A 82 -29.30 -0.55 6.69
C CYS A 82 -29.15 0.24 5.38
N THR A 83 -29.62 -0.33 4.26
CA THR A 83 -29.48 0.31 2.94
C THR A 83 -30.28 1.61 2.83
N ASP A 84 -31.48 1.67 3.42
CA ASP A 84 -32.30 2.88 3.45
C ASP A 84 -31.64 4.01 4.25
N GLN A 85 -31.09 3.70 5.43
CA GLN A 85 -30.40 4.67 6.28
C GLN A 85 -29.12 5.20 5.60
N CYS A 86 -28.30 4.28 5.08
CA CYS A 86 -27.09 4.62 4.36
C CYS A 86 -27.40 5.47 3.11
N THR A 87 -28.39 5.08 2.31
CA THR A 87 -28.78 5.84 1.11
C THR A 87 -29.28 7.24 1.47
N THR A 88 -30.07 7.37 2.53
CA THR A 88 -30.55 8.69 2.99
C THR A 88 -29.40 9.60 3.39
N GLN A 89 -28.41 9.08 4.13
CA GLN A 89 -27.24 9.86 4.52
C GLN A 89 -26.37 10.22 3.32
N CYS A 90 -26.09 9.26 2.45
CA CYS A 90 -25.25 9.47 1.27
C CYS A 90 -25.89 10.44 0.26
N THR A 91 -27.20 10.37 0.04
CA THR A 91 -27.90 11.32 -0.84
C THR A 91 -27.89 12.75 -0.30
N SER A 92 -28.01 12.92 1.02
CA SER A 92 -27.80 14.21 1.68
C SER A 92 -26.38 14.74 1.48
N ASP A 93 -25.36 13.87 1.45
CA ASP A 93 -23.98 14.25 1.17
C ASP A 93 -23.80 14.68 -0.29
N CYS A 94 -24.41 13.97 -1.23
CA CYS A 94 -24.48 14.35 -2.64
C CYS A 94 -25.15 15.71 -2.85
N ASP A 95 -26.28 15.97 -2.19
CA ASP A 95 -27.00 17.24 -2.27
C ASP A 95 -26.16 18.43 -1.78
N ARG A 96 -25.24 18.16 -0.84
CA ARG A 96 -24.26 19.14 -0.32
C ARG A 96 -23.02 19.28 -1.21
N GLY A 97 -22.95 18.55 -2.33
CA GLY A 97 -21.82 18.56 -3.26
C GLY A 97 -20.59 17.80 -2.74
N ILE A 98 -20.75 16.91 -1.77
CA ILE A 98 -19.67 16.04 -1.30
C ILE A 98 -19.47 14.95 -2.37
N ASN A 99 -18.22 14.74 -2.76
CA ASN A 99 -17.88 13.70 -3.74
C ASN A 99 -17.83 12.33 -3.06
N VAL A 100 -18.80 11.48 -3.34
CA VAL A 100 -18.85 10.11 -2.83
C VAL A 100 -18.01 9.21 -3.75
N ILE A 101 -16.88 8.73 -3.23
CA ILE A 101 -16.04 7.72 -3.88
C ILE A 101 -16.40 6.35 -3.30
N CYS A 102 -16.89 5.44 -4.13
CA CYS A 102 -17.58 4.27 -3.63
C CYS A 102 -16.74 3.37 -2.73
N SER A 103 -15.55 2.98 -3.21
CA SER A 103 -14.61 2.12 -2.48
C SER A 103 -14.12 2.71 -1.16
N HIS A 104 -14.08 4.05 -1.04
CA HIS A 104 -13.64 4.72 0.18
C HIS A 104 -14.76 4.79 1.21
N ASN A 105 -15.92 5.33 0.81
CA ASN A 105 -17.03 5.54 1.74
C ASN A 105 -17.62 4.21 2.21
N CYS A 106 -17.77 3.25 1.31
CA CYS A 106 -18.24 1.91 1.66
C CYS A 106 -17.36 1.25 2.74
N PHE A 107 -16.04 1.32 2.60
CA PHE A 107 -15.13 0.72 3.57
C PHE A 107 -15.16 1.43 4.93
N VAL A 108 -15.14 2.78 4.92
CA VAL A 108 -15.19 3.58 6.15
C VAL A 108 -16.49 3.32 6.92
N GLU A 109 -17.62 3.28 6.22
CA GLU A 109 -18.92 2.97 6.83
C GLU A 109 -18.96 1.54 7.36
N CYS A 110 -18.52 0.57 6.55
CA CYS A 110 -18.49 -0.83 6.94
C CYS A 110 -17.62 -1.09 8.17
N THR A 111 -16.48 -0.39 8.30
CA THR A 111 -15.55 -0.53 9.43
C THR A 111 -15.90 0.33 10.65
N ALA A 112 -16.91 1.20 10.57
CA ALA A 112 -17.28 2.09 11.68
C ALA A 112 -17.71 1.32 12.94
N GLY A 113 -18.34 0.15 12.79
CA GLY A 113 -18.76 -0.73 13.88
C GLY A 113 -17.68 -1.69 14.39
N ARG A 114 -16.53 -1.78 13.71
CA ARG A 114 -15.52 -2.82 13.94
C ARG A 114 -15.03 -2.90 15.39
N GLU A 115 -14.69 -1.75 15.99
CA GLU A 115 -14.17 -1.72 17.36
C GLU A 115 -15.18 -2.27 18.38
N ALA A 116 -16.46 -1.94 18.20
CA ALA A 116 -17.54 -2.43 19.04
C ALA A 116 -17.86 -3.89 18.76
N GLY A 117 -17.88 -4.32 17.49
CA GLY A 117 -18.14 -5.70 17.11
C GLY A 117 -17.04 -6.67 17.54
N CYS A 118 -15.79 -6.22 17.54
CA CYS A 118 -14.64 -7.04 17.92
C CYS A 118 -14.24 -6.92 19.39
N SER A 119 -14.92 -6.12 20.22
CA SER A 119 -14.48 -5.86 21.59
C SER A 119 -14.48 -7.10 22.48
N ASP A 120 -15.40 -8.03 22.21
CA ASP A 120 -15.58 -9.27 22.99
C ASP A 120 -14.96 -10.50 22.30
N ALA A 121 -14.26 -10.30 21.17
CA ALA A 121 -13.59 -11.39 20.45
C ALA A 121 -12.39 -11.92 21.25
N ALA A 122 -12.18 -13.24 21.21
CA ALA A 122 -11.03 -13.87 21.85
C ALA A 122 -9.69 -13.34 21.29
N ASP A 123 -9.66 -13.00 20.00
CA ASP A 123 -8.56 -12.33 19.33
C ASP A 123 -9.07 -11.11 18.56
N VAL A 124 -9.02 -9.94 19.22
CA VAL A 124 -9.49 -8.66 18.67
C VAL A 124 -8.77 -8.30 17.37
N ALA A 125 -7.49 -8.66 17.22
CA ALA A 125 -6.72 -8.34 16.03
C ALA A 125 -7.11 -9.22 14.84
N GLN A 126 -7.41 -10.49 15.08
CA GLN A 126 -7.97 -11.39 14.05
C GLN A 126 -9.35 -10.93 13.63
N CYS A 127 -10.26 -10.65 14.58
CA CYS A 127 -11.59 -10.14 14.27
C CYS A 127 -11.51 -8.84 13.44
N GLY A 128 -10.64 -7.90 13.82
CA GLY A 128 -10.43 -6.67 13.06
C GLY A 128 -9.94 -6.92 11.64
N ALA A 129 -9.00 -7.84 11.45
CA ALA A 129 -8.50 -8.21 10.13
C ALA A 129 -9.58 -8.88 9.27
N THR A 130 -10.38 -9.79 9.83
CA THR A 130 -11.53 -10.44 9.18
C THR A 130 -12.56 -9.41 8.75
N TRP A 131 -12.86 -8.46 9.63
CA TRP A 131 -13.80 -7.37 9.36
C TRP A 131 -13.33 -6.51 8.19
N ASP A 132 -12.07 -6.04 8.24
CA ASP A 132 -11.49 -5.22 7.18
C ASP A 132 -11.50 -5.97 5.85
N ALA A 133 -11.07 -7.22 5.82
CA ALA A 133 -11.03 -8.03 4.61
C ALA A 133 -12.42 -8.31 4.02
N ASN A 134 -13.43 -8.54 4.86
CA ASN A 134 -14.80 -8.74 4.41
C ASN A 134 -15.41 -7.45 3.83
N CYS A 135 -15.21 -6.32 4.52
CA CYS A 135 -15.60 -5.01 4.03
C CYS A 135 -14.94 -4.70 2.68
N ASP A 136 -13.64 -4.95 2.54
CA ASP A 136 -12.91 -4.79 1.28
C ASP A 136 -13.54 -5.58 0.16
N SER A 137 -13.73 -6.88 0.36
CA SER A 137 -14.27 -7.79 -0.65
C SER A 137 -15.69 -7.43 -1.11
N GLU A 138 -16.60 -7.09 -0.18
CA GLU A 138 -17.97 -6.72 -0.57
C GLU A 138 -18.04 -5.34 -1.19
N CYS A 139 -17.29 -4.37 -0.66
CA CYS A 139 -17.21 -3.04 -1.25
C CYS A 139 -16.60 -3.09 -2.65
N ASP A 140 -15.53 -3.85 -2.87
CA ASP A 140 -14.90 -4.00 -4.19
C ASP A 140 -15.83 -4.71 -5.18
N ALA A 141 -16.61 -5.70 -4.72
CA ALA A 141 -17.58 -6.39 -5.56
C ALA A 141 -18.75 -5.49 -6.01
N GLN A 142 -19.18 -4.54 -5.17
CA GLN A 142 -20.31 -3.66 -5.48
C GLN A 142 -19.87 -2.35 -6.16
N CYS A 143 -18.70 -1.81 -5.83
CA CYS A 143 -18.19 -0.52 -6.31
C CYS A 143 -17.48 -0.61 -7.66
N VAL A 144 -18.08 -1.28 -8.65
CA VAL A 144 -17.46 -1.48 -9.97
C VAL A 144 -17.73 -0.34 -10.96
N THR A 145 -18.67 0.57 -10.69
CA THR A 145 -18.98 1.66 -11.62
C THR A 145 -18.10 2.89 -11.40
N VAL A 146 -17.26 3.18 -12.40
CA VAL A 146 -16.32 4.32 -12.35
C VAL A 146 -16.99 5.64 -12.79
N ASP A 147 -18.07 5.57 -13.58
CA ASP A 147 -18.73 6.73 -14.22
C ASP A 147 -20.16 7.01 -13.67
N GLY A 148 -20.52 6.40 -12.55
CA GLY A 148 -21.80 6.66 -11.88
C GLY A 148 -21.93 8.11 -11.41
N GLY A 149 -23.16 8.64 -11.40
CA GLY A 149 -23.44 9.87 -10.64
C GLY A 149 -23.44 9.60 -9.14
N CYS A 150 -23.28 10.64 -8.32
CA CYS A 150 -23.18 10.51 -6.86
C CYS A 150 -24.27 9.62 -6.22
N TYR A 151 -25.53 9.76 -6.67
CA TYR A 151 -26.65 8.92 -6.18
C TYR A 151 -26.52 7.44 -6.56
N GLN A 152 -25.95 7.14 -7.73
CA GLN A 152 -25.70 5.75 -8.13
C GLN A 152 -24.61 5.14 -7.25
N HIS A 153 -23.54 5.89 -6.99
CA HIS A 153 -22.51 5.47 -6.03
C HIS A 153 -23.11 5.20 -4.65
N CYS A 154 -24.02 6.05 -4.16
CA CYS A 154 -24.69 5.78 -2.88
C CYS A 154 -25.37 4.41 -2.83
N ILE A 155 -26.16 4.05 -3.86
CA ILE A 155 -26.88 2.78 -3.89
C ILE A 155 -25.89 1.60 -3.87
N GLU A 156 -24.81 1.69 -4.65
CA GLU A 156 -23.79 0.64 -4.75
C GLU A 156 -22.95 0.53 -3.46
N CYS A 157 -22.51 1.66 -2.90
CA CYS A 157 -21.80 1.73 -1.61
C CYS A 157 -22.60 1.05 -0.51
N CYS A 158 -23.84 1.49 -0.34
CA CYS A 158 -24.71 1.03 0.73
C CYS A 158 -25.07 -0.44 0.56
N GLY A 159 -25.21 -0.91 -0.70
CA GLY A 159 -25.35 -2.34 -0.98
C GLY A 159 -24.14 -3.14 -0.50
N GLY A 160 -22.92 -2.66 -0.75
CA GLY A 160 -21.67 -3.32 -0.34
C GLY A 160 -21.49 -3.34 1.17
N SER A 161 -21.54 -2.18 1.82
CA SER A 161 -21.31 -2.06 3.27
C SER A 161 -22.33 -2.85 4.07
N CYS A 162 -23.62 -2.74 3.73
CA CYS A 162 -24.68 -3.48 4.41
C CYS A 162 -24.65 -4.99 4.13
N THR A 163 -24.18 -5.43 2.94
CA THR A 163 -23.99 -6.87 2.67
C THR A 163 -22.81 -7.42 3.48
N ALA A 164 -21.72 -6.67 3.61
CA ALA A 164 -20.61 -7.04 4.49
C ALA A 164 -21.06 -7.17 5.93
N GLU A 165 -21.78 -6.17 6.46
CA GLU A 165 -22.32 -6.19 7.83
C GLU A 165 -23.22 -7.41 8.05
N ALA A 166 -24.16 -7.67 7.14
CA ALA A 166 -25.07 -8.80 7.23
C ALA A 166 -24.36 -10.17 7.26
N ASN A 167 -23.20 -10.29 6.62
CA ASN A 167 -22.42 -11.53 6.56
C ASN A 167 -21.30 -11.62 7.60
N MET A 168 -21.11 -10.59 8.44
CA MET A 168 -19.92 -10.48 9.29
C MET A 168 -19.80 -11.62 10.32
N ASP A 169 -20.91 -12.00 10.97
CA ASP A 169 -20.94 -13.11 11.93
C ASP A 169 -20.58 -14.45 11.27
N CYS A 170 -21.11 -14.68 10.07
CA CYS A 170 -20.81 -15.88 9.27
C CYS A 170 -19.35 -15.90 8.85
N GLN A 171 -18.81 -14.77 8.37
CA GLN A 171 -17.41 -14.64 7.95
C GLN A 171 -16.47 -14.87 9.13
N THR A 172 -16.74 -14.26 10.28
CA THR A 172 -15.91 -14.42 11.48
C THR A 172 -15.92 -15.88 11.94
N THR A 173 -17.11 -16.49 12.05
CA THR A 173 -17.23 -17.90 12.48
C THR A 173 -16.49 -18.84 11.53
N CYS A 174 -16.68 -18.69 10.21
CA CYS A 174 -16.01 -19.54 9.23
C CYS A 174 -14.50 -19.33 9.22
N GLN A 175 -14.03 -18.08 9.33
CA GLN A 175 -12.60 -17.80 9.34
C GLN A 175 -11.93 -18.30 10.61
N ASP A 176 -12.60 -18.25 11.76
CA ASP A 176 -12.08 -18.79 13.03
C ASP A 176 -11.79 -20.29 12.94
N GLU A 177 -12.60 -21.05 12.18
CA GLU A 177 -12.38 -22.49 11.95
C GLU A 177 -11.18 -22.78 11.05
N GLU A 178 -10.94 -21.94 10.04
CA GLU A 178 -9.91 -22.13 9.02
C GLU A 178 -8.60 -21.38 9.31
N PHE A 179 -8.59 -20.50 10.31
CA PHE A 179 -7.49 -19.55 10.54
C PHE A 179 -6.17 -20.25 10.85
N GLU A 180 -6.20 -21.24 11.76
CA GLU A 180 -4.99 -21.96 12.19
C GLU A 180 -4.32 -22.67 11.00
N GLN A 181 -5.13 -23.30 10.14
CA GLN A 181 -4.61 -23.95 8.94
C GLN A 181 -4.04 -22.92 7.95
N CYS A 182 -4.70 -21.78 7.79
CA CYS A 182 -4.19 -20.70 6.95
C CYS A 182 -2.84 -20.18 7.45
N GLU A 183 -2.70 -19.89 8.76
CA GLU A 183 -1.44 -19.41 9.33
C GLU A 183 -0.32 -20.44 9.15
N HIS A 184 -0.63 -21.73 9.37
CA HIS A 184 0.31 -22.81 9.14
C HIS A 184 0.78 -22.85 7.68
N ASP A 185 -0.15 -22.79 6.72
CA ASP A 185 0.16 -22.78 5.28
C ASP A 185 1.02 -21.58 4.88
N LEU A 186 0.68 -20.38 5.36
CA LEU A 186 1.44 -19.17 5.05
C LEU A 186 2.83 -19.21 5.69
N ARG A 187 2.96 -19.72 6.92
CA ARG A 187 4.26 -19.90 7.57
C ARG A 187 5.17 -20.83 6.78
N VAL A 188 4.66 -22.00 6.36
CA VAL A 188 5.43 -22.95 5.53
C VAL A 188 5.86 -22.32 4.21
N LYS A 189 4.97 -21.57 3.54
CA LYS A 189 5.30 -20.85 2.30
C LYS A 189 6.35 -19.76 2.52
N CYS A 190 6.21 -18.99 3.59
CA CYS A 190 7.13 -17.94 3.99
C CYS A 190 8.54 -18.53 4.20
N ASP A 191 8.65 -19.54 5.06
CA ASP A 191 9.92 -20.22 5.36
C ASP A 191 10.58 -20.81 4.10
N ALA A 192 9.80 -21.46 3.23
CA ALA A 192 10.30 -22.01 1.98
C ALA A 192 10.83 -20.94 1.02
N SER A 193 10.20 -19.76 1.01
CA SER A 193 10.57 -18.65 0.13
C SER A 193 11.82 -17.91 0.62
N CYS A 194 12.16 -17.98 1.91
CA CYS A 194 13.30 -17.28 2.49
C CYS A 194 14.67 -17.70 1.94
N SER A 195 14.78 -18.88 1.34
CA SER A 195 15.99 -19.34 0.65
C SER A 195 16.09 -18.87 -0.81
N GLY A 196 15.04 -18.23 -1.34
CA GLY A 196 14.93 -17.78 -2.72
C GLY A 196 14.48 -16.31 -2.80
N ASP A 197 13.24 -16.09 -3.24
CA ASP A 197 12.71 -14.75 -3.51
C ASP A 197 12.43 -13.91 -2.25
N GLY A 198 12.37 -14.54 -1.07
CA GLY A 198 12.08 -13.88 0.20
C GLY A 198 10.60 -13.78 0.54
N ALA A 199 10.29 -12.87 1.46
CA ALA A 199 8.93 -12.51 1.83
C ALA A 199 8.81 -10.99 1.99
N LEU A 200 7.66 -10.46 1.57
CA LEU A 200 7.29 -9.05 1.70
C LEU A 200 6.52 -8.84 3.00
N PHE A 201 7.02 -7.94 3.82
CA PHE A 201 6.40 -7.49 5.05
C PHE A 201 6.06 -6.01 4.94
N CYS A 202 4.96 -5.57 5.54
CA CYS A 202 4.66 -4.15 5.70
C CYS A 202 4.24 -3.86 7.14
N ASP A 203 4.94 -2.94 7.80
CA ASP A 203 4.76 -2.61 9.22
C ASP A 203 4.73 -3.86 10.12
N GLY A 204 5.64 -4.80 9.84
CA GLY A 204 5.78 -6.08 10.54
C GLY A 204 4.75 -7.15 10.16
N LYS A 205 3.74 -6.83 9.34
CA LYS A 205 2.74 -7.80 8.88
C LYS A 205 3.21 -8.51 7.63
N TYR A 206 2.93 -9.81 7.54
CA TYR A 206 3.18 -10.59 6.34
C TYR A 206 2.18 -10.21 5.25
N ILE A 207 2.68 -9.95 4.04
CA ILE A 207 1.84 -9.69 2.86
C ILE A 207 1.81 -10.91 1.96
N LEU A 208 2.98 -11.33 1.48
CA LEU A 208 3.16 -12.50 0.60
C LEU A 208 4.63 -12.92 0.53
N SER A 209 4.89 -14.08 -0.06
CA SER A 209 6.24 -14.60 -0.28
C SER A 209 6.38 -15.21 -1.66
N GLY A 210 7.62 -15.41 -2.10
CA GLY A 210 7.92 -16.13 -3.34
C GLY A 210 7.92 -15.24 -4.60
N SER A 211 7.62 -15.88 -5.73
CA SER A 211 7.74 -15.31 -7.08
C SER A 211 6.82 -14.13 -7.39
N GLU A 212 5.82 -13.91 -6.54
CA GLU A 212 4.78 -12.89 -6.67
C GLU A 212 5.26 -11.51 -6.16
N ILE A 213 6.36 -11.46 -5.39
CA ILE A 213 6.93 -10.23 -4.82
C ILE A 213 7.16 -9.15 -5.88
N PRO A 214 7.83 -9.40 -7.03
CA PRO A 214 8.08 -8.34 -8.00
C PRO A 214 6.80 -7.71 -8.57
N ALA A 215 5.75 -8.50 -8.78
CA ALA A 215 4.47 -7.99 -9.29
C ALA A 215 3.79 -7.10 -8.23
N CYS A 216 3.75 -7.55 -6.99
CA CYS A 216 3.21 -6.76 -5.88
C CYS A 216 3.98 -5.45 -5.66
N VAL A 217 5.31 -5.52 -5.61
CA VAL A 217 6.15 -4.33 -5.40
C VAL A 217 5.94 -3.29 -6.50
N ASN A 218 5.86 -3.71 -7.76
CA ASN A 218 5.55 -2.79 -8.85
C ASN A 218 4.18 -2.11 -8.69
N ALA A 219 3.14 -2.88 -8.31
CA ALA A 219 1.82 -2.33 -8.06
C ALA A 219 1.80 -1.35 -6.87
N LEU A 220 2.61 -1.60 -5.83
CA LEU A 220 2.77 -0.70 -4.69
C LEU A 220 3.48 0.60 -5.08
N LEU A 221 4.54 0.52 -5.88
CA LEU A 221 5.28 1.69 -6.38
C LEU A 221 4.40 2.59 -7.27
N GLU A 222 3.53 2.00 -8.10
CA GLU A 222 2.56 2.75 -8.90
C GLU A 222 1.56 3.53 -8.03
N ARG A 223 1.24 3.01 -6.85
CA ARG A 223 0.40 3.66 -5.83
C ARG A 223 1.18 4.63 -4.92
N GLY A 224 2.49 4.76 -5.11
CA GLY A 224 3.34 5.65 -4.32
C GLY A 224 3.74 5.10 -2.95
N VAL A 225 3.56 3.80 -2.72
CA VAL A 225 4.04 3.12 -1.50
C VAL A 225 5.53 2.80 -1.70
N SER A 226 6.36 3.17 -0.72
CA SER A 226 7.80 2.87 -0.74
C SER A 226 8.03 1.43 -0.29
N VAL A 227 8.86 0.70 -1.05
CA VAL A 227 9.31 -0.64 -0.66
C VAL A 227 10.82 -0.64 -0.57
N GLU A 228 11.33 -1.01 0.60
CA GLU A 228 12.75 -1.20 0.84
C GLU A 228 13.13 -2.66 0.61
N ALA A 229 14.35 -2.90 0.12
CA ALA A 229 14.88 -4.25 -0.04
C ALA A 229 16.15 -4.33 0.79
N GLU A 230 16.08 -5.04 1.92
CA GLU A 230 17.23 -5.28 2.76
C GLU A 230 17.89 -6.60 2.35
N ALA A 231 19.06 -6.50 1.72
CA ALA A 231 19.90 -7.65 1.44
C ALA A 231 21.18 -7.51 2.27
N GLN A 232 21.25 -8.23 3.41
CA GLN A 232 22.49 -8.34 4.15
C GLN A 232 23.47 -9.26 3.39
N VAL A 233 24.41 -8.66 2.68
CA VAL A 233 25.54 -9.40 2.10
C VAL A 233 26.57 -9.64 3.20
N SER A 234 26.57 -10.83 3.78
CA SER A 234 27.65 -11.28 4.67
C SER A 234 28.93 -11.51 3.86
N ILE A 235 29.88 -10.57 3.91
CA ILE A 235 31.21 -10.75 3.34
C ILE A 235 32.04 -11.59 4.33
N GLY A 236 32.20 -12.88 4.02
CA GLY A 236 33.08 -13.78 4.77
C GLY A 236 34.57 -13.52 4.49
N PRO A 237 35.49 -14.04 5.33
CA PRO A 237 36.94 -13.91 5.13
C PRO A 237 37.47 -14.56 3.85
N GLU A 238 36.68 -15.47 3.24
CA GLU A 238 36.98 -16.15 1.97
C GLU A 238 36.50 -15.35 0.74
N GLY A 239 35.83 -14.21 0.93
CA GLY A 239 35.22 -13.41 -0.13
C GLY A 239 33.69 -13.46 -0.13
N ILE A 240 33.08 -12.84 -1.15
CA ILE A 240 31.63 -12.82 -1.34
C ILE A 240 31.20 -14.18 -1.90
N ASP A 241 30.89 -15.14 -1.02
CA ASP A 241 30.16 -16.36 -1.39
C ASP A 241 28.67 -16.03 -1.48
N GLY A 242 28.31 -15.30 -2.52
CA GLY A 242 26.94 -14.92 -2.81
C GLY A 242 26.69 -15.03 -4.30
N SER A 243 26.06 -16.13 -4.72
CA SER A 243 25.41 -16.24 -6.03
C SER A 243 24.19 -15.30 -6.08
N LEU A 244 24.42 -13.99 -6.10
CA LEU A 244 23.42 -12.98 -6.44
C LEU A 244 23.24 -12.97 -7.96
N SER A 245 22.72 -14.07 -8.49
CA SER A 245 22.23 -14.16 -9.88
C SER A 245 20.77 -13.70 -10.01
N GLY A 246 20.11 -13.35 -8.90
CA GLY A 246 18.85 -12.62 -8.88
C GLY A 246 19.10 -11.11 -8.92
N GLY A 247 19.10 -10.54 -10.12
CA GLY A 247 19.26 -9.11 -10.35
C GLY A 247 18.13 -8.28 -9.76
N MET A 248 18.22 -7.97 -8.47
CA MET A 248 17.49 -6.86 -7.87
C MET A 248 18.50 -5.73 -7.68
N CYS A 249 18.74 -4.98 -8.76
CA CYS A 249 19.42 -3.70 -8.64
C CYS A 249 18.70 -2.91 -7.55
N ALA A 250 19.44 -2.37 -6.58
CA ALA A 250 18.91 -1.43 -5.58
C ALA A 250 18.09 -0.35 -6.30
N TYR A 251 16.78 -0.54 -6.32
CA TYR A 251 15.84 0.38 -6.94
C TYR A 251 15.50 1.39 -5.86
N SER A 252 16.43 2.33 -5.63
CA SER A 252 16.09 3.49 -4.82
C SER A 252 14.99 4.21 -5.59
N PRO A 253 13.76 4.36 -5.05
CA PRO A 253 12.72 5.12 -5.71
C PRO A 253 13.25 6.55 -5.84
N GLY A 254 13.73 6.88 -7.04
CA GLY A 254 14.18 8.21 -7.37
C GLY A 254 13.04 9.14 -7.01
N SER A 255 13.25 9.99 -6.01
CA SER A 255 12.32 11.03 -5.64
C SER A 255 11.87 11.69 -6.94
N ARG A 256 10.57 11.61 -7.26
CA ARG A 256 9.99 12.34 -8.41
C ARG A 256 10.07 13.84 -8.12
N ALA A 257 11.28 14.39 -8.11
CA ALA A 257 11.51 15.79 -8.36
C ALA A 257 11.15 15.99 -9.82
N ALA A 258 10.05 16.69 -10.07
CA ALA A 258 9.65 17.11 -11.40
C ALA A 258 10.86 17.75 -12.10
N LEU A 259 11.41 17.06 -13.10
CA LEU A 259 12.39 17.60 -14.04
C LEU A 259 11.64 18.56 -14.99
N ALA A 260 11.24 19.71 -14.44
CA ALA A 260 11.11 20.91 -15.24
C ALA A 260 12.53 21.47 -15.44
N ALA A 261 13.06 21.27 -16.64
CA ALA A 261 14.26 21.94 -17.10
C ALA A 261 14.18 23.47 -16.81
N PRO A 262 15.33 24.09 -16.53
CA PRO A 262 15.93 24.82 -17.64
C PRO A 262 17.42 24.52 -17.78
N PHE A 263 17.77 23.93 -18.92
CA PHE A 263 19.11 24.02 -19.48
C PHE A 263 19.38 25.46 -19.89
N ALA A 264 20.00 26.25 -19.02
CA ALA A 264 20.75 27.46 -19.39
C ALA A 264 21.54 27.99 -18.19
N ALA A 265 22.79 27.54 -17.97
CA ALA A 265 23.89 28.34 -17.41
C ALA A 265 25.11 27.49 -17.02
N VAL A 266 25.77 26.82 -17.98
CA VAL A 266 27.18 26.42 -17.79
C VAL A 266 27.93 26.60 -19.11
N ALA A 267 28.23 27.85 -19.47
CA ALA A 267 29.12 28.17 -20.58
C ALA A 267 29.81 29.52 -20.35
N ALA A 268 30.59 29.64 -19.26
CA ALA A 268 31.49 30.79 -19.07
C ALA A 268 32.58 30.50 -18.01
N ALA A 269 33.45 29.49 -18.20
CA ALA A 269 34.62 29.34 -17.34
C ALA A 269 35.85 28.63 -17.96
N ALA A 270 35.95 28.50 -19.29
CA ALA A 270 37.05 27.78 -19.96
C ALA A 270 37.82 28.63 -20.98
N GLY A 271 37.95 29.94 -20.75
CA GLY A 271 38.49 30.88 -21.75
C GLY A 271 39.76 31.63 -21.40
N TRP A 272 40.43 31.36 -20.26
CA TRP A 272 41.45 32.31 -19.76
C TRP A 272 42.84 31.76 -19.38
N LEU A 273 43.20 30.54 -19.77
CA LEU A 273 44.54 29.99 -19.47
C LEU A 273 45.43 29.65 -20.68
N ALA A 274 44.99 29.91 -21.92
CA ALA A 274 45.77 29.55 -23.12
C ALA A 274 46.51 30.72 -23.82
N ARG A 275 46.73 31.88 -23.16
CA ARG A 275 47.36 33.06 -23.80
C ARG A 275 48.66 33.54 -23.18
N ARG A 276 49.51 32.64 -22.66
CA ARG A 276 50.91 32.97 -22.31
C ARG A 276 51.82 31.78 -22.52
N ARG A 277 52.40 31.68 -23.73
CA ARG A 277 53.80 31.28 -24.01
C ARG A 277 53.96 30.88 -25.48
N ARG A 278 54.32 31.83 -26.33
CA ARG A 278 55.17 31.56 -27.50
C ARG A 278 56.24 32.63 -27.57
N ARG A 279 57.44 32.26 -27.13
CA ARG A 279 58.71 32.96 -27.41
C ARG A 279 59.24 32.39 -28.74
N PRO A 280 59.67 33.23 -29.70
CA PRO A 280 60.31 32.75 -30.92
C PRO A 280 61.80 32.45 -30.64
N SER A 281 62.21 31.22 -30.95
CA SER A 281 63.62 30.84 -31.02
C SER A 281 64.16 31.21 -32.39
N ARG A 282 65.23 32.00 -32.38
CA ARG A 282 65.98 32.51 -33.52
C ARG A 282 66.90 31.42 -34.08
N ALA A 283 67.10 31.45 -35.39
CA ALA A 283 68.03 30.63 -36.15
C ALA A 283 69.51 30.82 -35.76
N SER A 284 70.34 29.79 -35.96
CA SER A 284 71.65 29.91 -36.63
C SER A 284 72.33 28.56 -36.85
N ARG A 285 72.67 28.31 -38.13
CA ARG A 285 73.81 27.56 -38.71
C ARG A 285 74.01 26.09 -38.36
#